data_AF-A0A0N4UI70-F1
#
_entry.id   AF-A0A0N4UI70-F1
#
_cell.length_a   1.000
_cell.length_b   1.000
_cell.length_c   1.000
_cell.angle_alpha   90.00
_cell.angle_beta   90.00
_cell.angle_gamma   90.00
#
_symmetry.space_group_name_H-M   'P 1'
#
loop_
_entity.id
_entity.type
_entity.pdbx_description
1 polymer ?
#
loop_
_entity_poly.entity_id
_entity_poly.type
_entity_poly.pdbx_seq_one_letter_code
_entity_poly.pdbx_strand_id
1 'polypeptide(L)'
;MIACAVENSAPPTVCTYCTDQYIIVKQLEYELKNLQNVTSLDNSSCTHVIYNNYVVSYVSDISDLITQRFWMDSRCESCVTIQWNFTAQSDYYFKDNAIEFQNKLFNWSDCVKSNFVQAEENSTVCDKCVKPFNKLFQFYWDVYAGSDSTFCLDIETTMNDTMNLWHNVWGCSSKSGKVVEYDFYNAIIIPTCLVLLTAVFYIGSYNQSDQKLRRLVQYSRLEEPNSRRSRILSPSFRDDNSPSNSINEIEPFINS
;
A
#
# COMPACT_ATOMS: atom_id res chain seq x y z
N MET A 1 3.35 32.98 6.67
CA MET A 1 3.08 31.53 6.80
C MET A 1 1.63 31.23 7.16
N ILE A 2 1.11 31.69 8.31
CA ILE A 2 -0.27 31.38 8.75
C ILE A 2 -1.32 31.72 7.69
N ALA A 3 -1.28 32.92 7.09
CA ALA A 3 -2.21 33.30 6.03
C ALA A 3 -2.17 32.34 4.82
N CYS A 4 -0.97 31.97 4.36
CA CYS A 4 -0.80 31.00 3.27
C CYS A 4 -1.38 29.62 3.63
N ALA A 5 -1.17 29.16 4.87
CA ALA A 5 -1.71 27.89 5.33
C ALA A 5 -3.25 27.90 5.38
N VAL A 6 -3.86 29.04 5.73
CA VAL A 6 -5.33 29.21 5.70
C VAL A 6 -5.85 29.13 4.26
N GLU A 7 -5.19 29.81 3.32
CA GLU A 7 -5.58 29.82 1.90
C GLU A 7 -5.42 28.43 1.24
N ASN A 8 -4.43 27.65 1.67
CA ASN A 8 -4.08 26.34 1.10
C ASN A 8 -4.48 25.18 2.02
N SER A 9 -5.63 25.31 2.71
CA SER A 9 -6.11 24.32 3.68
C SER A 9 -7.07 23.28 3.11
N ALA A 10 -7.66 23.50 1.93
CA ALA A 10 -8.66 22.62 1.33
C ALA A 10 -8.54 22.55 -0.21
N PRO A 11 -7.87 21.52 -0.78
CA PRO A 11 -7.10 20.49 -0.06
C PRO A 11 -5.86 21.08 0.63
N PRO A 12 -5.39 20.48 1.74
CA PRO A 12 -4.13 20.87 2.37
C PRO A 12 -2.98 20.77 1.38
N THR A 13 -2.42 21.92 0.98
CA THR A 13 -1.33 22.04 -0.01
C THR A 13 -0.23 23.00 0.49
N VAL A 14 0.04 22.93 1.80
CA VAL A 14 0.91 23.86 2.51
C VAL A 14 2.38 23.67 2.14
N CYS A 15 2.83 22.44 1.95
CA CYS A 15 4.24 22.18 1.63
C CYS A 15 4.61 22.72 0.25
N THR A 16 3.69 22.64 -0.71
CA THR A 16 3.90 23.05 -2.10
C THR A 16 3.75 24.55 -2.30
N TYR A 17 2.77 25.20 -1.67
CA TYR A 17 2.49 26.63 -1.87
C TYR A 17 3.07 27.56 -0.81
N CYS A 18 3.41 27.06 0.38
CA CYS A 18 3.83 27.91 1.51
C CYS A 18 5.31 27.80 1.90
N THR A 19 6.15 27.19 1.05
CA THR A 19 7.58 27.01 1.33
C THR A 19 8.32 28.34 1.44
N ASP A 20 8.06 29.31 0.55
CA ASP A 20 8.70 30.63 0.61
C ASP A 20 8.45 31.33 1.96
N GLN A 21 7.21 31.27 2.42
CA GLN A 21 6.77 31.87 3.67
C GLN A 21 7.34 31.13 4.87
N TYR A 22 7.60 29.82 4.75
CA TYR A 22 8.30 29.04 5.77
C TYR A 22 9.78 29.46 5.85
N ILE A 23 10.45 29.61 4.71
CA ILE A 23 11.84 30.08 4.63
C ILE A 23 11.99 31.46 5.26
N ILE A 24 11.08 32.40 4.95
CA ILE A 24 11.08 33.75 5.54
C ILE A 24 10.96 33.70 7.07
N VAL A 25 10.07 32.85 7.60
CA VAL A 25 9.90 32.70 9.05
C VAL A 25 11.18 32.17 9.69
N LYS A 26 11.84 31.19 9.07
CA LYS A 26 13.11 30.63 9.56
C LYS A 26 14.28 31.58 9.46
N GLN A 27 14.32 32.41 8.42
CA GLN A 27 15.29 33.50 8.29
C GLN A 27 15.12 34.52 9.41
N LEU A 28 13.89 34.97 9.66
CA LEU A 28 13.59 35.90 10.75
C LEU A 28 13.92 35.30 12.12
N GLU A 29 13.59 34.02 12.35
CA GLU A 29 13.94 33.31 13.58
C GLU A 29 15.46 33.30 13.80
N TYR A 30 16.24 33.01 12.76
CA TYR A 30 17.70 33.04 12.82
C TYR A 30 18.23 34.44 13.14
N GLU A 31 17.72 35.48 12.48
CA GLU A 31 18.13 36.86 12.73
C GLU A 31 17.83 37.30 14.17
N LEU A 32 16.63 37.03 14.67
CA LEU A 32 16.20 37.35 16.05
C LEU A 32 17.02 36.63 17.13
N LYS A 33 17.46 35.40 16.85
CA LYS A 33 18.33 34.63 17.75
C LYS A 33 19.80 35.06 17.70
N ASN A 34 20.25 35.68 16.61
CA ASN A 34 21.64 36.13 16.41
C ASN A 34 21.83 37.65 16.55
N LEU A 35 20.82 38.37 17.02
CA LEU A 35 20.87 39.80 17.37
C LEU A 35 21.73 40.02 18.63
N GLN A 36 23.05 39.93 18.48
CA GLN A 36 24.02 40.05 19.59
C GLN A 36 24.42 41.50 19.90
N ASN A 37 24.32 42.41 18.92
CA ASN A 37 24.81 43.79 19.04
C ASN A 37 23.75 44.79 19.55
N VAL A 38 22.55 44.32 19.89
CA VAL A 38 21.45 45.16 20.35
C VAL A 38 21.02 44.68 21.73
N THR A 39 21.22 45.54 22.71
CA THR A 39 20.80 45.33 24.10
C THR A 39 19.68 46.28 24.47
N SER A 40 18.81 45.85 25.37
CA SER A 40 17.79 46.69 25.99
C SER A 40 18.39 47.68 26.99
N LEU A 41 17.54 48.52 27.60
CA LEU A 41 17.95 49.50 28.62
C LEU A 41 18.56 48.84 29.88
N ASP A 42 18.17 47.59 30.18
CA ASP A 42 18.69 46.78 31.29
C ASP A 42 19.92 45.94 30.89
N ASN A 43 20.51 46.17 29.72
CA ASN A 43 21.65 45.44 29.19
C ASN A 43 21.38 43.94 28.93
N SER A 44 20.11 43.53 28.81
CA SER A 44 19.74 42.18 28.35
C SER A 44 19.77 42.10 26.83
N SER A 45 20.09 40.92 26.29
CA SER A 45 20.16 40.73 24.84
C SER A 45 18.76 40.79 24.23
N CYS A 46 18.65 41.33 23.02
CA CYS A 46 17.37 41.41 22.31
C CYS A 46 16.70 40.03 22.19
N THR A 47 17.48 38.98 21.96
CA THR A 47 16.99 37.59 21.95
C THR A 47 16.37 37.19 23.28
N HIS A 48 17.00 37.51 24.41
CA HIS A 48 16.43 37.22 25.73
C HIS A 48 15.12 37.98 25.95
N VAL A 49 15.05 39.24 25.52
CA VAL A 49 13.84 40.06 25.62
C VAL A 49 12.69 39.47 24.80
N ILE A 50 12.94 39.05 23.56
CA ILE A 50 11.91 38.54 22.64
C ILE A 50 11.41 37.15 23.05
N TYR A 51 12.31 36.25 23.42
CA TYR A 51 11.97 34.85 23.66
C TYR A 51 11.67 34.52 25.13
N ASN A 52 12.29 35.21 26.09
CA ASN A 52 12.29 34.76 27.49
C ASN A 52 11.73 35.78 28.50
N ASN A 53 11.68 37.08 28.17
CA ASN A 53 11.34 38.11 29.15
C ASN A 53 9.83 38.29 29.39
N TYR A 54 8.99 37.68 28.56
CA TYR A 54 7.53 37.76 28.67
C TYR A 54 6.94 36.42 29.10
N VAL A 55 5.81 36.47 29.84
CA VAL A 55 5.05 35.27 30.25
C VAL A 55 4.65 34.40 29.04
N VAL A 56 4.40 35.05 27.91
CA VAL A 56 4.10 34.41 26.63
C VAL A 56 5.02 35.02 25.57
N SER A 57 5.82 34.19 24.91
CA SER A 57 6.58 34.61 23.73
C SER A 57 5.82 34.21 22.48
N TYR A 58 5.03 35.14 21.95
CA TYR A 58 4.30 34.92 20.69
C TYR A 58 5.21 34.47 19.55
N VAL A 59 6.44 34.99 19.50
CA VAL A 59 7.42 34.60 18.48
C VAL A 59 7.84 33.15 18.64
N SER A 60 8.10 32.71 19.88
CA SER A 60 8.41 31.29 20.16
C SER A 60 7.22 30.39 19.81
N ASP A 61 6.04 30.71 20.34
CA ASP A 61 4.84 29.88 20.17
C ASP A 61 4.45 29.74 18.69
N ILE A 62 4.52 30.83 17.92
CA ILE A 62 4.23 30.81 16.48
C ILE A 62 5.30 30.05 15.71
N SER A 63 6.59 30.24 16.04
CA SER A 63 7.68 29.51 15.40
C SER A 63 7.56 28.00 15.63
N ASP A 64 7.26 27.60 16.87
CA ASP A 64 7.05 26.22 17.25
C ASP A 64 5.82 25.63 16.57
N LEU A 65 4.70 26.37 16.52
CA LEU A 65 3.50 25.96 15.79
C LEU A 65 3.80 25.70 14.31
N ILE A 66 4.46 26.65 13.64
CA ILE A 66 4.80 26.54 12.22
C ILE A 66 5.75 25.36 11.99
N THR A 67 6.76 25.19 12.83
CA THR A 67 7.79 24.16 12.64
C THR A 67 7.23 22.78 12.93
N GLN A 68 6.56 22.61 14.07
CA GLN A 68 6.05 21.32 14.52
C GLN A 68 4.79 20.92 13.73
N ARG A 69 3.78 21.81 13.66
CA ARG A 69 2.46 21.46 13.11
C ARG A 69 2.36 21.64 11.61
N PHE A 70 2.94 22.71 11.05
CA PHE A 70 2.78 22.93 9.61
C PHE A 70 3.85 22.21 8.80
N TRP A 71 5.10 22.18 9.28
CA TRP A 71 6.20 21.59 8.52
C TRP A 71 6.42 20.10 8.83
N MET A 72 6.59 19.73 10.11
CA MET A 72 6.94 18.35 10.49
C MET A 72 5.74 17.40 10.47
N ASP A 73 4.60 17.77 11.09
CA ASP A 73 3.40 16.91 11.04
C ASP A 73 2.90 16.71 9.58
N SER A 74 3.07 17.72 8.71
CA SER A 74 2.75 17.59 7.27
C SER A 74 3.84 16.88 6.45
N ARG A 75 4.96 16.48 7.07
CA ARG A 75 6.10 15.82 6.42
C ARG A 75 6.60 16.57 5.17
N CYS A 76 6.70 17.89 5.24
CA CYS A 76 7.09 18.69 4.06
C CYS A 76 8.49 18.36 3.54
N GLU A 77 9.39 17.88 4.41
CA GLU A 77 10.72 17.37 4.03
C GLU A 77 10.68 16.21 3.02
N SER A 78 9.56 15.49 2.92
CA SER A 78 9.35 14.43 1.94
C SER A 78 9.12 14.96 0.53
N CYS A 79 8.70 16.21 0.36
CA CYS A 79 8.41 16.81 -0.94
C CYS A 79 9.38 17.94 -1.30
N VAL A 80 9.93 18.63 -0.30
CA VAL A 80 10.77 19.82 -0.48
C VAL A 80 12.10 19.61 0.24
N THR A 81 13.20 19.95 -0.44
CA THR A 81 14.51 20.06 0.19
C THR A 81 14.94 21.51 0.20
N ILE A 82 15.18 22.05 1.40
CA ILE A 82 15.63 23.43 1.60
C ILE A 82 17.14 23.44 1.80
N GLN A 83 17.84 24.24 1.01
CA GLN A 83 19.25 24.56 1.20
C GLN A 83 19.36 25.83 2.06
N TRP A 84 19.49 25.63 3.36
CA TRP A 84 19.60 26.72 4.31
C TRP A 84 20.89 27.51 4.11
N ASN A 85 20.74 28.79 3.78
CA ASN A 85 21.80 29.78 3.84
C ASN A 85 21.24 31.01 4.55
N PHE A 86 21.51 31.13 5.84
CA PHE A 86 20.99 32.23 6.65
C PHE A 86 21.76 33.55 6.45
N THR A 87 22.92 33.51 5.81
CA THR A 87 23.73 34.70 5.49
C THR A 87 23.38 35.30 4.13
N ALA A 88 22.71 34.54 3.28
CA ALA A 88 22.22 34.95 1.98
C ALA A 88 20.73 34.57 1.86
N GLN A 89 20.22 34.45 0.65
CA GLN A 89 18.89 33.88 0.42
C GLN A 89 18.98 32.35 0.44
N SER A 90 18.17 31.71 1.28
CA SER A 90 17.99 30.26 1.25
C SER A 90 17.22 29.85 -0.01
N ASP A 91 17.59 28.72 -0.60
CA ASP A 91 16.96 28.19 -1.82
C ASP A 91 16.29 26.84 -1.51
N TYR A 92 15.40 26.39 -2.38
CA TYR A 92 14.73 25.10 -2.23
C TYR A 92 14.40 24.47 -3.57
N TYR A 93 14.27 23.14 -3.55
CA TYR A 93 13.83 22.38 -4.71
C TYR A 93 12.86 21.29 -4.29
N PHE A 94 11.93 20.98 -5.18
CA PHE A 94 11.03 19.85 -5.02
C PHE A 94 11.74 18.55 -5.36
N LYS A 95 11.47 17.49 -4.61
CA LYS A 95 11.99 16.16 -4.90
C LYS A 95 11.35 15.62 -6.18
N ASP A 96 12.09 14.80 -6.93
CA ASP A 96 11.65 14.25 -8.22
C ASP A 96 10.29 13.55 -8.14
N ASN A 97 10.05 12.77 -7.07
CA ASN A 97 8.77 12.09 -6.88
C ASN A 97 7.58 13.06 -6.75
N ALA A 98 7.79 14.21 -6.09
CA ALA A 98 6.74 15.22 -5.96
C ALA A 98 6.45 15.92 -7.29
N ILE A 99 7.50 16.22 -8.06
CA ILE A 99 7.39 16.78 -9.41
C ILE A 99 6.68 15.79 -10.35
N GLU A 100 7.07 14.51 -10.31
CA GLU A 100 6.47 13.47 -11.12
C GLU A 100 4.99 13.23 -10.76
N PHE A 101 4.65 13.23 -9.47
CA PHE A 101 3.26 13.21 -9.01
C PHE A 101 2.46 14.37 -9.59
N GLN A 102 2.97 15.60 -9.44
CA GLN A 102 2.31 16.82 -9.90
C GLN A 102 2.09 16.80 -11.42
N ASN A 103 3.07 16.33 -12.19
CA ASN A 103 2.96 16.19 -13.65
C ASN A 103 1.88 15.19 -14.07
N LYS A 104 1.79 14.03 -13.38
CA LYS A 104 0.74 13.04 -13.67
C LYS A 104 -0.64 13.55 -13.24
N LEU A 105 -0.72 14.23 -12.10
CA LEU A 105 -1.94 14.86 -11.63
C LEU A 105 -2.44 15.92 -12.61
N PHE A 106 -1.54 16.79 -13.09
CA PHE A 106 -1.85 17.80 -14.09
C PHE A 106 -2.37 17.17 -15.38
N ASN A 107 -1.71 16.14 -15.90
CA ASN A 107 -2.15 15.42 -17.10
C ASN A 107 -3.57 14.81 -16.94
N TRP A 108 -3.85 14.21 -15.78
CA TRP A 108 -5.19 13.72 -15.48
C TRP A 108 -6.22 14.85 -15.37
N SER A 109 -5.90 15.92 -14.62
CA SER A 109 -6.76 17.08 -14.44
C SER A 109 -7.08 17.78 -15.77
N ASP A 110 -6.09 17.91 -16.65
CA ASP A 110 -6.26 18.49 -17.98
C ASP A 110 -7.16 17.62 -18.88
N CYS A 111 -7.01 16.29 -18.80
CA CYS A 111 -7.93 15.36 -19.45
C CYS A 111 -9.36 15.55 -18.97
N VAL A 112 -9.57 15.63 -17.66
CA VAL A 112 -10.88 15.85 -17.05
C VAL A 112 -11.46 17.17 -17.55
N LYS A 113 -10.71 18.28 -17.42
CA LYS A 113 -11.16 19.62 -17.82
C LYS A 113 -11.58 19.67 -19.30
N SER A 114 -10.80 19.02 -20.17
CA SER A 114 -11.07 18.99 -21.61
C SER A 114 -12.34 18.20 -21.97
N ASN A 115 -12.66 17.16 -21.21
CA ASN A 115 -13.80 16.29 -21.50
C ASN A 115 -15.05 16.62 -20.68
N PHE A 116 -14.91 17.33 -19.55
CA PHE A 116 -16.03 17.75 -18.72
C PHE A 116 -16.91 18.78 -19.45
N VAL A 117 -16.32 19.71 -20.20
CA VAL A 117 -17.07 20.74 -20.95
C VAL A 117 -17.85 20.14 -22.12
N GLN A 118 -17.37 19.03 -22.70
CA GLN A 118 -17.99 18.40 -23.86
C GLN A 118 -19.06 17.38 -23.49
N ALA A 119 -19.17 17.03 -22.21
CA ALA A 119 -19.96 15.92 -21.76
C ALA A 119 -21.02 16.35 -20.76
N GLU A 120 -22.28 16.34 -21.19
CA GLU A 120 -23.42 16.36 -20.26
C GLU A 120 -23.47 15.08 -19.39
N GLU A 121 -22.66 14.07 -19.71
CA GLU A 121 -22.61 12.78 -19.02
C GLU A 121 -21.22 12.44 -18.46
N ASN A 122 -21.18 12.16 -17.15
CA ASN A 122 -20.00 11.67 -16.42
C ASN A 122 -19.33 10.43 -17.07
N SER A 123 -20.10 9.62 -17.82
CA SER A 123 -19.65 8.38 -18.48
C SER A 123 -18.44 8.62 -19.39
N THR A 124 -18.45 9.71 -20.16
CA THR A 124 -17.41 9.99 -21.14
C THR A 124 -16.08 10.40 -20.51
N VAL A 125 -16.11 11.05 -19.33
CA VAL A 125 -14.91 11.45 -18.58
C VAL A 125 -14.20 10.21 -18.06
N CYS A 126 -14.96 9.26 -17.50
CA CYS A 126 -14.42 8.00 -17.02
C CYS A 126 -13.72 7.23 -18.16
N ASP A 127 -14.38 7.08 -19.30
CA ASP A 127 -13.84 6.32 -20.44
C ASP A 127 -12.60 6.95 -21.05
N LYS A 128 -12.58 8.28 -21.18
CA LYS A 128 -11.46 8.99 -21.81
C LYS A 128 -10.28 9.22 -20.87
N CYS A 129 -10.54 9.41 -19.58
CA CYS A 129 -9.50 9.78 -18.59
C CYS A 129 -9.06 8.62 -17.68
N VAL A 130 -9.54 7.40 -17.89
CA VAL A 130 -9.08 6.22 -17.13
C VAL A 130 -7.60 5.95 -17.28
N LYS A 131 -7.03 6.17 -18.47
CA LYS A 131 -5.60 5.94 -18.73
C LYS A 131 -4.69 6.89 -17.94
N PRO A 132 -4.88 8.23 -17.99
CA PRO A 132 -4.09 9.13 -17.15
C PRO A 132 -4.36 8.92 -15.66
N PHE A 133 -5.59 8.60 -15.25
CA PHE A 133 -5.90 8.25 -13.85
C PHE A 133 -5.10 7.03 -13.37
N ASN A 134 -5.11 5.93 -14.13
CA ASN A 134 -4.37 4.72 -13.78
C ASN A 134 -2.86 4.97 -13.69
N LYS A 135 -2.30 5.82 -14.55
CA LYS A 135 -0.88 6.21 -14.47
C LYS A 135 -0.56 6.99 -13.19
N LEU A 136 -1.44 7.91 -12.79
CA LEU A 136 -1.31 8.65 -11.53
C LEU A 136 -1.43 7.70 -10.33
N PHE A 137 -2.45 6.85 -10.32
CA PHE A 137 -2.71 5.89 -9.26
C PHE A 137 -1.58 4.87 -9.10
N GLN A 138 -1.09 4.30 -10.20
CA GLN A 138 0.04 3.37 -10.19
C GLN A 138 1.28 4.03 -9.61
N PHE A 139 1.64 5.24 -10.06
CA PHE A 139 2.79 5.95 -9.52
C PHE A 139 2.66 6.22 -8.02
N TYR A 140 1.49 6.70 -7.58
CA TYR A 140 1.23 6.91 -6.16
C TYR A 140 1.38 5.60 -5.38
N TRP A 141 0.81 4.49 -5.88
CA TRP A 141 0.88 3.20 -5.22
C TRP A 141 2.30 2.62 -5.18
N ASP A 142 3.07 2.73 -6.25
CA ASP A 142 4.44 2.23 -6.34
C ASP A 142 5.36 2.92 -5.33
N VAL A 143 5.20 4.23 -5.15
CA VAL A 143 5.98 5.00 -4.17
C VAL A 143 5.46 4.75 -2.75
N TYR A 144 4.14 4.67 -2.55
CA TYR A 144 3.53 4.42 -1.25
C TYR A 144 3.83 3.00 -0.72
N ALA A 145 3.92 2.01 -1.59
CA ALA A 145 4.27 0.63 -1.26
C ALA A 145 5.78 0.42 -1.07
N GLY A 146 6.61 1.37 -1.49
CA GLY A 146 8.04 1.37 -1.24
C GLY A 146 8.36 1.55 0.25
N SER A 147 9.40 0.87 0.74
CA SER A 147 9.72 0.85 2.19
C SER A 147 10.27 2.17 2.74
N ASP A 148 10.78 3.05 1.87
CA ASP A 148 11.68 4.14 2.29
C ASP A 148 11.18 5.55 1.91
N SER A 149 10.01 5.67 1.29
CA SER A 149 9.48 6.96 0.84
C SER A 149 8.11 7.25 1.44
N THR A 150 8.08 8.08 2.48
CA THR A 150 6.83 8.71 2.93
C THR A 150 6.52 9.87 2.00
N PHE A 151 5.28 9.98 1.53
CA PHE A 151 4.83 11.20 0.86
C PHE A 151 4.60 12.32 1.88
N CYS A 152 4.68 13.58 1.43
CA CYS A 152 4.17 14.69 2.23
C CYS A 152 2.64 14.67 2.24
N LEU A 153 2.07 15.33 3.24
CA LEU A 153 0.62 15.42 3.41
C LEU A 153 -0.08 15.98 2.16
N ASP A 154 0.52 16.97 1.49
CA ASP A 154 -0.02 17.55 0.25
C ASP A 154 -0.33 16.51 -0.84
N ILE A 155 0.55 15.52 -1.01
CA ILE A 155 0.36 14.46 -2.02
C ILE A 155 -0.72 13.48 -1.57
N GLU A 156 -0.69 13.07 -0.31
CA GLU A 156 -1.66 12.10 0.24
C GLU A 156 -3.08 12.66 0.20
N THR A 157 -3.29 13.91 0.64
CA THR A 157 -4.60 14.57 0.64
C THR A 157 -5.09 14.79 -0.78
N THR A 158 -4.24 15.31 -1.67
CA THR A 158 -4.59 15.54 -3.08
C THR A 158 -4.94 14.23 -3.78
N MET A 159 -4.20 13.15 -3.51
CA MET A 159 -4.51 11.84 -4.08
C MET A 159 -5.82 11.28 -3.52
N ASN A 160 -6.05 11.38 -2.21
CA ASN A 160 -7.29 10.93 -1.58
C ASN A 160 -8.52 11.67 -2.16
N ASP A 161 -8.43 12.98 -2.33
CA ASP A 161 -9.48 13.78 -2.95
C ASP A 161 -9.68 13.41 -4.42
N THR A 162 -8.59 13.18 -5.15
CA THR A 162 -8.62 12.70 -6.54
C THR A 162 -9.32 11.34 -6.66
N MET A 163 -9.00 10.39 -5.76
CA MET A 163 -9.66 9.08 -5.71
C MET A 163 -11.14 9.21 -5.36
N ASN A 164 -11.50 10.07 -4.39
CA ASN A 164 -12.88 10.31 -4.00
C ASN A 164 -13.69 10.93 -5.15
N LEU A 165 -13.12 11.91 -5.86
CA LEU A 165 -13.73 12.52 -7.04
C LEU A 165 -13.96 11.48 -8.14
N TRP A 166 -12.95 10.65 -8.41
CA TRP A 166 -13.01 9.60 -9.43
C TRP A 166 -14.05 8.51 -9.09
N HIS A 167 -14.00 7.93 -7.89
CA HIS A 167 -14.81 6.78 -7.53
C HIS A 167 -16.21 7.13 -7.04
N ASN A 168 -16.34 8.16 -6.19
CA ASN A 168 -17.59 8.46 -5.49
C ASN A 168 -18.41 9.54 -6.18
N VAL A 169 -17.76 10.62 -6.65
CA VAL A 169 -18.48 11.74 -7.27
C VAL A 169 -18.84 11.43 -8.73
N TRP A 170 -17.88 10.99 -9.54
CA TRP A 170 -18.14 10.66 -10.94
C TRP A 170 -18.63 9.22 -11.14
N GLY A 171 -18.46 8.35 -10.14
CA GLY A 171 -18.87 6.96 -10.26
C GLY A 171 -18.04 6.18 -11.28
N CYS A 172 -16.80 6.60 -11.56
CA CYS A 172 -15.88 5.94 -12.47
C CYS A 172 -15.28 4.65 -11.88
N SER A 173 -15.73 4.22 -10.69
CA SER A 173 -15.48 2.88 -10.18
C SER A 173 -15.96 1.85 -11.18
N SER A 174 -15.14 0.82 -11.45
CA SER A 174 -15.25 -0.18 -12.51
C SER A 174 -16.69 -0.59 -12.86
N LYS A 175 -17.37 0.25 -13.66
CA LYS A 175 -18.59 -0.09 -14.39
C LYS A 175 -18.25 -0.71 -15.74
N SER A 176 -17.06 -1.27 -15.89
CA SER A 176 -16.90 -2.35 -16.85
C SER A 176 -17.61 -3.56 -16.24
N GLY A 177 -18.92 -3.66 -16.46
CA GLY A 177 -19.70 -4.84 -16.10
C GLY A 177 -19.04 -6.15 -16.54
N LYS A 178 -18.15 -6.09 -17.54
CA LYS A 178 -17.34 -7.20 -18.03
C LYS A 178 -16.28 -7.71 -17.04
N VAL A 179 -15.71 -6.87 -16.16
CA VAL A 179 -14.69 -7.32 -15.19
C VAL A 179 -15.36 -7.89 -13.94
N VAL A 180 -16.42 -7.23 -13.45
CA VAL A 180 -17.19 -7.73 -12.30
C VAL A 180 -17.88 -9.06 -12.64
N GLU A 181 -18.39 -9.23 -13.87
CA GLU A 181 -18.95 -10.52 -14.30
C GLU A 181 -17.90 -11.63 -14.36
N TYR A 182 -16.68 -11.33 -14.82
CA TYR A 182 -15.58 -12.31 -14.89
C TYR A 182 -15.04 -12.69 -13.50
N ASP A 183 -14.86 -11.70 -12.63
CA ASP A 183 -14.38 -11.92 -11.26
C ASP A 183 -15.45 -12.63 -10.42
N PHE A 184 -16.72 -12.28 -10.57
CA PHE A 184 -17.83 -12.97 -9.90
C PHE A 184 -17.98 -14.41 -10.38
N TYR A 185 -17.84 -14.66 -11.69
CA TYR A 185 -17.84 -16.02 -12.25
C TYR A 185 -16.73 -16.86 -11.63
N ASN A 186 -15.50 -16.36 -11.62
CA ASN A 186 -14.36 -17.06 -11.02
C ASN A 186 -14.51 -17.24 -9.50
N ALA A 187 -15.00 -16.21 -8.81
CA ALA A 187 -15.18 -16.23 -7.35
C ALA A 187 -16.28 -17.20 -6.89
N ILE A 188 -17.25 -17.56 -7.74
CA ILE A 188 -18.32 -18.50 -7.39
C ILE A 188 -18.06 -19.88 -7.94
N ILE A 189 -17.63 -20.00 -9.19
CA ILE A 189 -17.61 -21.30 -9.87
C ILE A 189 -16.47 -22.16 -9.40
N ILE A 190 -15.28 -21.59 -9.18
CA ILE A 190 -14.14 -22.33 -8.64
C ILE A 190 -14.48 -22.94 -7.27
N PRO A 191 -14.95 -22.17 -6.26
CA PRO A 191 -15.32 -22.78 -4.98
C PRO A 191 -16.51 -23.73 -5.10
N THR A 192 -17.51 -23.43 -5.93
CA THR A 192 -18.66 -24.34 -6.13
C THR A 192 -18.22 -25.69 -6.72
N CYS A 193 -17.34 -25.69 -7.71
CA CYS A 193 -16.77 -26.91 -8.28
C CYS A 193 -15.95 -27.68 -7.25
N LEU A 194 -15.16 -27.01 -6.41
CA LEU A 194 -14.41 -27.66 -5.32
C LEU A 194 -15.35 -28.29 -4.28
N VAL A 195 -16.45 -27.61 -3.91
CA VAL A 195 -17.48 -28.17 -3.01
C VAL A 195 -18.17 -29.38 -3.64
N LEU A 196 -18.51 -29.33 -4.93
CA LEU A 196 -19.10 -30.48 -5.63
C LEU A 196 -18.12 -31.66 -5.75
N LEU A 197 -16.85 -31.39 -6.07
CA LEU A 197 -15.82 -32.42 -6.16
C LEU A 197 -15.59 -33.09 -4.80
N THR A 198 -15.53 -32.31 -3.71
CA THR A 198 -15.42 -32.86 -2.35
C THR A 198 -16.66 -33.67 -1.98
N ALA A 199 -17.87 -33.20 -2.27
CA ALA A 199 -19.10 -33.96 -2.04
C ALA A 199 -19.13 -35.29 -2.81
N VAL A 200 -18.77 -35.29 -4.10
CA VAL A 200 -18.70 -36.50 -4.93
C VAL A 200 -17.62 -37.47 -4.40
N PHE A 201 -16.47 -36.95 -3.97
CA PHE A 201 -15.41 -37.76 -3.36
C PHE A 201 -15.87 -38.46 -2.07
N TYR A 202 -16.58 -37.76 -1.19
CA TYR A 202 -17.13 -38.34 0.04
C TYR A 202 -18.22 -39.39 -0.24
N ILE A 203 -19.14 -39.12 -1.18
CA ILE A 203 -20.18 -40.07 -1.59
C ILE A 203 -19.55 -41.32 -2.23
N GLY A 204 -18.55 -41.14 -3.09
CA GLY A 204 -17.81 -42.24 -3.72
C GLY A 204 -17.08 -43.12 -2.68
N SER A 205 -16.43 -42.48 -1.71
CA SER A 205 -15.74 -43.16 -0.61
C SER A 205 -16.70 -43.95 0.28
N TYR A 206 -17.87 -43.39 0.61
CA TYR A 206 -18.90 -44.06 1.40
C TYR A 206 -19.41 -45.34 0.71
N ASN A 207 -19.78 -45.25 -0.57
CA ASN A 207 -20.25 -46.41 -1.34
C ASN A 207 -19.18 -47.49 -1.51
N GLN A 208 -17.91 -47.12 -1.68
CA GLN A 208 -16.81 -48.08 -1.77
C GLN A 208 -16.55 -48.77 -0.42
N SER A 209 -16.75 -48.07 0.71
CA SER A 209 -16.61 -48.65 2.05
C SER A 209 -17.67 -49.72 2.33
N ASP A 210 -18.93 -49.50 1.91
CA ASP A 210 -20.01 -50.48 2.06
C ASP A 210 -19.76 -51.76 1.25
N GLN A 211 -19.21 -51.64 0.03
CA GLN A 211 -18.85 -52.81 -0.78
C GLN A 211 -17.72 -53.62 -0.15
N LYS A 212 -16.71 -52.95 0.43
CA LYS A 212 -15.62 -53.63 1.16
C LYS A 212 -16.16 -54.31 2.42
N LEU A 213 -17.07 -53.67 3.16
CA LEU A 213 -17.69 -54.25 4.35
C LEU A 213 -18.54 -55.48 4.01
N ARG A 214 -19.35 -55.43 2.94
CA ARG A 214 -20.15 -56.58 2.48
C ARG A 214 -19.29 -57.75 2.02
N ARG A 215 -18.17 -57.49 1.34
CA ARG A 215 -17.22 -58.54 0.97
C ARG A 215 -16.54 -59.14 2.20
N LEU A 216 -16.11 -58.32 3.17
CA LEU A 216 -15.49 -58.78 4.40
C LEU A 216 -16.44 -59.62 5.28
N VAL A 217 -17.71 -59.24 5.37
CA VAL A 217 -18.74 -60.01 6.10
C VAL A 217 -19.08 -61.33 5.41
N GLN A 218 -18.96 -61.42 4.08
CA GLN A 218 -19.10 -62.69 3.37
C GLN A 218 -17.91 -63.62 3.59
N TYR A 219 -16.68 -63.09 3.66
CA TYR A 219 -15.50 -63.89 3.97
C TYR A 219 -15.46 -64.38 5.42
N SER A 220 -16.00 -63.63 6.39
CA SER A 220 -16.03 -64.05 7.80
C SER A 220 -17.13 -65.06 8.15
N ARG A 221 -18.09 -65.31 7.25
CA ARG A 221 -19.15 -66.31 7.41
C ARG A 221 -18.89 -67.63 6.67
N LEU A 222 -17.76 -67.75 5.99
CA LEU A 222 -17.31 -69.03 5.44
C LEU A 222 -16.63 -69.81 6.57
N GLU A 223 -17.31 -70.85 7.02
CA GLU A 223 -16.84 -71.83 8.00
C GLU A 223 -15.51 -72.45 7.55
N GLU A 224 -14.57 -72.57 8.50
CA GLU A 224 -13.21 -73.07 8.27
C GLU A 224 -13.22 -74.39 7.49
N PRO A 225 -12.41 -74.53 6.42
CA PRO A 225 -12.41 -75.75 5.63
C PRO A 225 -11.70 -76.85 6.42
N ASN A 226 -12.50 -77.64 7.14
CA ASN A 226 -12.09 -78.91 7.68
C ASN A 226 -11.66 -79.83 6.53
N SER A 227 -10.35 -80.11 6.49
CA SER A 227 -9.76 -81.34 5.97
C SER A 227 -9.93 -81.62 4.47
N ARG A 228 -8.96 -81.18 3.66
CA ARG A 228 -8.08 -82.05 2.86
C ARG A 228 -7.27 -81.24 1.84
N ARG A 229 -5.99 -81.64 1.75
CA ARG A 229 -4.92 -81.24 0.80
C ARG A 229 -4.21 -79.92 1.11
N SER A 230 -3.12 -79.94 1.89
CA SER A 230 -1.76 -80.41 1.54
C SER A 230 -0.98 -79.43 0.63
N ARG A 231 -0.08 -78.68 1.26
CA ARG A 231 1.28 -78.30 0.81
C ARG A 231 1.49 -78.21 -0.71
N ILE A 232 1.52 -76.98 -1.23
CA ILE A 232 2.42 -76.54 -2.31
C ILE A 232 2.90 -75.13 -1.87
N LEU A 233 3.96 -75.07 -1.05
CA LEU A 233 5.37 -74.90 -1.45
C LEU A 233 5.77 -73.42 -1.64
N SER A 234 6.37 -72.84 -0.60
CA SER A 234 7.75 -72.35 -0.76
C SER A 234 8.64 -73.59 -0.63
N PRO A 235 9.71 -73.79 -1.42
CA PRO A 235 10.95 -73.03 -1.18
C PRO A 235 11.95 -72.89 -2.38
N SER A 236 12.80 -71.86 -2.26
CA SER A 236 14.27 -71.86 -2.46
C SER A 236 14.93 -72.03 -3.84
N PHE A 237 16.10 -71.39 -3.94
CA PHE A 237 17.20 -71.46 -4.91
C PHE A 237 17.07 -70.56 -6.16
N ARG A 238 17.83 -69.46 -6.35
CA ARG A 238 19.29 -69.18 -6.25
C ARG A 238 20.06 -69.76 -7.45
N ASP A 239 20.36 -68.88 -8.41
CA ASP A 239 21.55 -68.79 -9.30
C ASP A 239 21.29 -67.60 -10.26
N ASP A 240 21.86 -66.42 -9.98
CA ASP A 240 23.11 -65.92 -10.56
C ASP A 240 23.04 -65.63 -12.07
N ASN A 241 22.74 -64.37 -12.41
CA ASN A 241 23.63 -63.56 -13.25
C ASN A 241 23.29 -62.06 -13.16
N SER A 242 24.25 -61.36 -12.56
CA SER A 242 24.48 -59.90 -12.42
C SER A 242 24.65 -59.19 -13.79
N PRO A 243 24.93 -57.87 -13.87
CA PRO A 243 24.81 -56.76 -12.91
C PRO A 243 23.92 -55.64 -13.53
N SER A 244 23.58 -54.51 -12.94
CA SER A 244 24.41 -53.54 -12.26
C SER A 244 23.52 -52.38 -11.81
N ASN A 245 23.78 -51.91 -10.58
CA ASN A 245 23.82 -50.50 -10.16
C ASN A 245 22.49 -49.73 -10.17
N SER A 246 22.10 -48.98 -9.13
CA SER A 246 22.87 -48.44 -8.00
C SER A 246 21.87 -47.64 -7.15
N ILE A 247 21.86 -47.84 -5.82
CA ILE A 247 22.28 -46.84 -4.79
C ILE A 247 21.09 -46.14 -4.08
N ASN A 248 21.04 -46.42 -2.75
CA ASN A 248 20.65 -45.57 -1.61
C ASN A 248 19.17 -45.20 -1.39
N GLU A 249 18.63 -44.93 -0.19
CA GLU A 249 18.94 -44.92 1.26
C GLU A 249 17.53 -44.66 1.91
N ILE A 250 17.08 -45.29 3.00
CA ILE A 250 17.22 -44.84 4.41
C ILE A 250 16.92 -43.32 4.53
N GLU A 251 15.94 -42.74 5.24
CA GLU A 251 15.17 -43.00 6.48
C GLU A 251 13.99 -41.99 6.55
N PRO A 252 13.10 -42.05 7.57
CA PRO A 252 11.84 -41.28 7.66
C PRO A 252 11.91 -40.06 8.61
N PHE A 253 11.21 -38.95 8.30
CA PHE A 253 10.87 -37.88 9.27
C PHE A 253 9.54 -37.20 8.83
N ILE A 254 8.44 -37.30 9.59
CA ILE A 254 7.94 -36.45 10.71
C ILE A 254 7.02 -35.28 10.25
N ASN A 255 5.96 -35.11 11.06
CA ASN A 255 4.97 -34.03 11.11
C ASN A 255 5.58 -32.61 11.28
N SER A 256 4.67 -31.62 11.41
CA SER A 256 4.83 -30.42 12.26
C SER A 256 5.87 -30.50 13.38
#